data_AF-A0A182W6U2-F1
#
_entry.id   AF-A0A182W6U2-F1
#
_cell.length_a   1.000
_cell.length_b   1.000
_cell.length_c   1.000
_cell.angle_alpha   90.00
_cell.angle_beta   90.00
_cell.angle_gamma   90.00
#
_symmetry.space_group_name_H-M   'P 1'
#
loop_
_entity.id
_entity.type
_entity.pdbx_description
1 polymer ?
#
loop_
_entity_poly.entity_id
_entity_poly.type
_entity_poly.pdbx_seq_one_letter_code
_entity_poly.pdbx_strand_id
1 'polypeptide(L)'
;MSQPDFDQYLGDYLKPGDTVALLLDYDGTLAELTSHPNLTQMSDEMRESLRNIANSGKAFVSVISGRDVDGVKEKIGINNIIYSGNHGLEVLYPNGTRHNQGIPKDVADNFDKMIDHLNREVVHHGSWVENKRVSITFHFREAEQEYVPEMAARAKEIIESYGYRANPAHASVEGKPPIQWNKGLAAEYILGSSFDPNWRTRKVVFAGDDTTDEDVMKMIKGTGRSFRVTKDKDVVTNADYKIPSVDAVYHLLKWIESRLYDDGAESPSELMTGEMTVSSVQQNTTDPTAPNFNTLDEPIKATILRDVKAVGVKFYHVLIPKEKNTLLKEWDLWGPLVLCTFMATILQGSSDDMYDGGPEFAQVFVIVWIGAMIVTLNSKLLGSNISFFQSVCVLGYCLTPCALALIVCRIILLATQTTFLFFLRFLVAGAGFGWATYASIIFLGDSQPPNRKALAVYPIFLFYFIISWLVISHSNV
;
A
#
# COMPACT_ATOMS: atom_id res chain seq x y z
N MET A 1 12.01 -22.80 -19.36
CA MET A 1 12.16 -23.63 -18.14
C MET A 1 10.82 -23.63 -17.45
N SER A 2 10.30 -24.79 -17.02
CA SER A 2 9.07 -24.85 -16.23
C SER A 2 9.24 -24.02 -14.96
N GLN A 3 8.22 -23.27 -14.57
CA GLN A 3 8.21 -22.56 -13.29
C GLN A 3 8.49 -23.57 -12.15
N PRO A 4 9.25 -23.19 -11.11
CA PRO A 4 9.48 -24.08 -9.96
C PRO A 4 8.15 -24.43 -9.30
N ASP A 5 7.96 -25.71 -8.97
CA ASP A 5 6.80 -26.15 -8.20
C ASP A 5 7.08 -25.93 -6.70
N PHE A 6 6.60 -24.82 -6.16
CA PHE A 6 6.80 -24.46 -4.76
C PHE A 6 6.06 -25.38 -3.79
N ASP A 7 5.08 -26.18 -4.24
CA ASP A 7 4.48 -27.21 -3.39
C ASP A 7 5.50 -28.27 -3.00
N GLN A 8 6.41 -28.64 -3.91
CA GLN A 8 7.49 -29.57 -3.61
C GLN A 8 8.49 -28.99 -2.59
N TYR A 9 8.75 -27.69 -2.64
CA TYR A 9 9.76 -27.04 -1.81
C TYR A 9 9.25 -26.67 -0.42
N LEU A 10 7.99 -26.24 -0.33
CA LEU A 10 7.41 -25.61 0.84
C LEU A 10 6.12 -26.24 1.34
N GLY A 11 5.45 -27.12 0.58
CA GLY A 11 4.11 -27.63 0.92
C GLY A 11 4.04 -28.33 2.28
N ASP A 12 5.08 -29.09 2.65
CA ASP A 12 5.17 -29.72 3.97
C ASP A 12 5.62 -28.75 5.08
N TYR A 13 6.25 -27.64 4.70
CA TYR A 13 6.82 -26.67 5.62
C TYR A 13 5.83 -25.57 6.01
N LEU A 14 5.11 -25.00 5.04
CA LEU A 14 4.16 -23.90 5.23
C LEU A 14 2.78 -24.34 4.74
N LYS A 15 1.87 -24.60 5.68
CA LYS A 15 0.51 -25.06 5.39
C LYS A 15 -0.47 -23.88 5.30
N PRO A 16 -1.62 -24.05 4.63
CA PRO A 16 -2.69 -23.05 4.67
C PRO A 16 -3.01 -22.64 6.11
N GLY A 17 -3.06 -21.34 6.35
CA GLY A 17 -3.37 -20.76 7.66
C GLY A 17 -2.18 -20.52 8.59
N ASP A 18 -0.98 -21.05 8.28
CA ASP A 18 0.23 -20.83 9.06
C ASP A 18 0.67 -19.35 9.08
N THR A 19 1.48 -18.98 10.08
CA THR A 19 2.21 -17.70 10.09
C THR A 19 3.64 -17.87 9.59
N VAL A 20 4.14 -16.90 8.84
CA VAL A 20 5.49 -16.94 8.25
C VAL A 20 6.30 -15.69 8.61
N ALA A 21 7.60 -15.85 8.85
CA ALA A 21 8.58 -14.76 8.84
C ALA A 21 9.32 -14.80 7.50
N LEU A 22 9.04 -13.83 6.65
CA LEU A 22 9.59 -13.68 5.31
C LEU A 22 10.69 -12.63 5.32
N LEU A 23 11.92 -13.05 5.05
CA LEU A 23 13.09 -12.19 4.92
C LEU A 23 13.52 -12.17 3.46
N LEU A 24 13.82 -11.00 2.92
CA LEU A 24 14.11 -10.84 1.49
C LEU A 24 15.29 -9.91 1.31
N ASP A 25 16.20 -10.25 0.40
CA ASP A 25 17.08 -9.25 -0.20
C ASP A 25 16.33 -8.40 -1.24
N TYR A 26 16.91 -7.28 -1.66
CA TYR A 26 16.31 -6.38 -2.65
C TYR A 26 16.94 -6.52 -4.05
N ASP A 27 18.24 -6.21 -4.19
CA ASP A 27 18.90 -6.09 -5.49
C ASP A 27 19.25 -7.46 -6.05
N GLY A 28 18.70 -7.85 -7.20
CA GLY A 28 18.85 -9.20 -7.75
C GLY A 28 17.84 -10.22 -7.21
N THR A 29 17.05 -9.83 -6.21
CA THR A 29 16.02 -10.66 -5.58
C THR A 29 14.60 -10.14 -5.84
N LEU A 30 14.27 -8.94 -5.36
CA LEU A 30 12.97 -8.28 -5.59
C LEU A 30 12.97 -7.36 -6.80
N ALA A 31 14.15 -6.91 -7.23
CA ALA A 31 14.35 -6.07 -8.40
C ALA A 31 15.51 -6.62 -9.23
N GLU A 32 15.43 -6.56 -10.56
CA GLU A 32 16.52 -7.02 -11.41
C GLU A 32 17.76 -6.13 -11.28
N LEU A 33 18.95 -6.75 -11.27
CA LEU A 33 20.21 -6.01 -11.28
C LEU A 33 20.32 -5.20 -12.57
N THR A 34 20.54 -3.89 -12.43
CA THR A 34 20.75 -2.95 -13.52
C THR A 34 22.20 -2.44 -13.54
N SER A 35 22.62 -1.85 -14.64
CA SER A 35 23.97 -1.27 -14.78
C SER A 35 24.26 -0.15 -13.78
N HIS A 36 23.23 0.55 -13.30
CA HIS A 36 23.31 1.54 -12.23
C HIS A 36 22.30 1.24 -11.11
N PRO A 37 22.71 1.34 -9.82
CA PRO A 37 21.82 1.11 -8.68
C PRO A 37 20.57 2.01 -8.66
N ASN A 38 20.64 3.22 -9.20
CA ASN A 38 19.49 4.14 -9.22
C ASN A 38 18.39 3.68 -10.18
N LEU A 39 18.73 2.88 -11.20
CA LEU A 39 17.79 2.36 -12.19
C LEU A 39 17.10 1.07 -11.72
N THR A 40 17.59 0.44 -10.66
CA THR A 40 17.00 -0.78 -10.11
C THR A 40 15.62 -0.46 -9.54
N GLN A 41 14.59 -1.09 -10.10
CA GLN A 41 13.20 -0.92 -9.67
C GLN A 41 12.52 -2.28 -9.56
N MET A 42 11.74 -2.44 -8.50
CA MET A 42 10.81 -3.54 -8.33
C MET A 42 9.56 -3.29 -9.18
N SER A 43 9.07 -4.33 -9.85
CA SER A 43 7.84 -4.26 -10.64
C SER A 43 6.62 -4.02 -9.75
N ASP A 44 5.54 -3.49 -10.34
CA ASP A 44 4.31 -3.20 -9.59
C ASP A 44 3.64 -4.47 -9.08
N GLU A 45 3.71 -5.56 -9.84
CA GLU A 45 3.14 -6.87 -9.45
C GLU A 45 3.89 -7.48 -8.26
N MET A 46 5.22 -7.39 -8.26
CA MET A 46 6.05 -7.81 -7.13
C MET A 46 5.74 -6.97 -5.89
N ARG A 47 5.64 -5.64 -6.07
CA ARG A 47 5.28 -4.70 -4.99
C ARG A 47 3.91 -5.02 -4.39
N GLU A 48 2.92 -5.30 -5.24
CA GLU A 48 1.57 -5.65 -4.82
C GLU A 48 1.55 -6.97 -4.05
N SER A 49 2.21 -8.02 -4.56
CA SER A 49 2.26 -9.31 -3.85
C SER A 49 2.95 -9.18 -2.49
N LEU A 50 4.08 -8.47 -2.41
CA LEU A 50 4.77 -8.21 -1.15
C LEU A 50 3.90 -7.41 -0.17
N ARG A 51 3.15 -6.43 -0.66
CA ARG A 51 2.19 -5.64 0.14
C ARG A 51 1.06 -6.50 0.67
N ASN A 52 0.51 -7.40 -0.14
CA ASN A 52 -0.55 -8.33 0.27
C ASN A 52 -0.06 -9.27 1.37
N ILE A 53 1.14 -9.83 1.20
CA ILE A 53 1.78 -10.67 2.23
C ILE A 53 1.95 -9.87 3.52
N ALA A 54 2.54 -8.67 3.46
CA ALA A 54 2.76 -7.81 4.63
C ALA A 54 1.45 -7.45 5.35
N ASN A 55 0.36 -7.24 4.62
CA ASN A 55 -0.94 -6.87 5.17
C ASN A 55 -1.85 -8.07 5.51
N SER A 56 -1.39 -9.30 5.29
CA SER A 56 -2.17 -10.52 5.59
C SER A 56 -2.50 -10.72 7.08
N GLY A 57 -1.75 -10.05 7.97
CA GLY A 57 -1.81 -10.27 9.43
C GLY A 57 -1.18 -11.60 9.88
N LYS A 58 -0.67 -12.41 8.94
CA LYS A 58 -0.02 -13.70 9.21
C LYS A 58 1.45 -13.74 8.78
N ALA A 59 1.92 -12.72 8.07
CA ALA A 59 3.32 -12.60 7.72
C ALA A 59 4.02 -11.50 8.53
N PHE A 60 5.24 -11.80 8.95
CA PHE A 60 6.23 -10.81 9.32
C PHE A 60 7.19 -10.65 8.17
N VAL A 61 7.35 -9.44 7.65
CA VAL A 61 8.17 -9.18 6.47
C VAL A 61 9.32 -8.28 6.84
N SER A 62 10.53 -8.68 6.45
CA SER A 62 11.73 -7.86 6.56
C SER A 62 12.52 -7.88 5.25
N VAL A 63 12.96 -6.71 4.80
CA VAL A 63 13.86 -6.58 3.65
C VAL A 63 15.24 -6.19 4.16
N ILE A 64 16.27 -6.97 3.84
CA ILE A 64 17.65 -6.76 4.25
C ILE A 64 18.49 -6.49 3.01
N SER A 65 18.94 -5.24 2.85
CA SER A 65 19.65 -4.78 1.66
C SER A 65 21.03 -4.22 1.99
N GLY A 66 21.92 -4.24 1.00
CA GLY A 66 23.19 -3.49 1.04
C GLY A 66 23.00 -1.97 0.88
N ARG A 67 21.86 -1.52 0.34
CA ARG A 67 21.49 -0.10 0.23
C ARG A 67 21.32 0.54 1.60
N ASP A 68 21.40 1.86 1.68
CA ASP A 68 20.98 2.56 2.88
C ASP A 68 19.48 2.33 3.15
N VAL A 69 19.09 2.42 4.43
CA VAL A 69 17.74 2.02 4.85
C VAL A 69 16.64 2.92 4.26
N ASP A 70 16.95 4.18 3.95
CA ASP A 70 16.00 5.11 3.34
C ASP A 70 15.85 4.84 1.84
N GLY A 71 16.95 4.59 1.15
CA GLY A 71 16.96 4.25 -0.27
C GLY A 71 16.18 2.97 -0.57
N VAL A 72 16.37 1.90 0.22
CA VAL A 72 15.57 0.67 0.03
C VAL A 72 14.09 0.89 0.37
N LYS A 73 13.77 1.68 1.40
CA LYS A 73 12.39 2.02 1.75
C LYS A 73 11.70 2.80 0.65
N GLU A 74 12.36 3.79 0.07
CA GLU A 74 11.81 4.60 -1.03
C GLU A 74 11.50 3.73 -2.26
N LYS A 75 12.38 2.80 -2.60
CA LYS A 75 12.20 1.88 -3.73
C LYS A 75 11.02 0.92 -3.56
N ILE A 76 10.79 0.46 -2.33
CA ILE A 76 9.75 -0.52 -2.02
C ILE A 76 8.40 0.15 -1.75
N GLY A 77 8.37 1.19 -0.91
CA GLY A 77 7.16 1.98 -0.66
C GLY A 77 6.04 1.23 0.07
N ILE A 78 6.38 0.22 0.88
CA ILE A 78 5.41 -0.59 1.64
C ILE A 78 5.53 -0.25 3.14
N ASN A 79 4.38 0.08 3.75
CA ASN A 79 4.28 0.27 5.19
C ASN A 79 4.15 -1.10 5.90
N ASN A 80 4.34 -1.17 7.22
CA ASN A 80 4.22 -2.40 8.02
C ASN A 80 5.27 -3.50 7.77
N ILE A 81 6.40 -3.18 7.16
CA ILE A 81 7.56 -4.10 7.06
C ILE A 81 8.80 -3.50 7.71
N ILE A 82 9.76 -4.35 8.07
CA ILE A 82 11.04 -3.92 8.60
C ILE A 82 12.04 -3.74 7.45
N TYR A 83 12.64 -2.56 7.36
CA TYR A 83 13.72 -2.30 6.43
C TYR A 83 15.05 -2.39 7.16
N SER A 84 16.00 -3.13 6.60
CA SER A 84 17.36 -3.17 7.08
C SER A 84 18.32 -2.78 5.97
N GLY A 85 19.09 -1.71 6.22
CA GLY A 85 20.04 -1.16 5.26
C GLY A 85 21.49 -1.40 5.68
N ASN A 86 22.41 -1.04 4.79
CA ASN A 86 23.85 -1.13 4.99
C ASN A 86 24.27 -2.55 5.46
N HIS A 87 23.72 -3.59 4.82
CA HIS A 87 23.94 -5.00 5.17
C HIS A 87 23.57 -5.36 6.62
N GLY A 88 22.60 -4.66 7.21
CA GLY A 88 22.14 -4.95 8.57
C GLY A 88 22.56 -3.96 9.64
N LEU A 89 23.36 -2.95 9.28
CA LEU A 89 23.87 -1.96 10.24
C LEU A 89 22.77 -1.01 10.72
N GLU A 90 21.73 -0.82 9.92
CA GLU A 90 20.56 -0.02 10.26
C GLU A 90 19.30 -0.87 10.13
N VAL A 91 18.38 -0.69 11.07
CA VAL A 91 17.05 -1.30 11.04
C VAL A 91 16.02 -0.22 11.30
N LEU A 92 15.06 -0.08 10.39
CA LEU A 92 13.90 0.79 10.51
C LEU A 92 12.64 -0.06 10.69
N TYR A 93 12.01 0.11 11.84
CA TYR A 93 10.79 -0.59 12.21
C TYR A 93 9.53 0.14 11.70
N PRO A 94 8.39 -0.55 11.56
CA PRO A 94 7.12 0.04 11.14
C PRO A 94 6.67 1.25 11.96
N ASN A 95 6.99 1.28 13.25
CA ASN A 95 6.66 2.39 14.16
C ASN A 95 7.56 3.62 13.97
N GLY A 96 8.47 3.61 13.00
CA GLY A 96 9.44 4.67 12.73
C GLY A 96 10.71 4.62 13.58
N THR A 97 10.80 3.68 14.53
CA THR A 97 12.01 3.50 15.36
C THR A 97 13.17 3.04 14.49
N ARG A 98 14.32 3.67 14.67
CA ARG A 98 15.58 3.27 14.05
C ARG A 98 16.50 2.65 15.06
N HIS A 99 17.21 1.62 14.65
CA HIS A 99 18.25 0.98 15.42
C HIS A 99 19.51 0.86 14.58
N ASN A 100 20.59 1.48 15.06
CA ASN A 100 21.92 1.38 14.46
C ASN A 100 22.75 0.41 15.29
N GLN A 101 23.37 -0.57 14.64
CA GLN A 101 24.04 -1.66 15.36
C GLN A 101 25.38 -1.24 15.94
N GLY A 102 25.45 -1.15 17.27
CA GLY A 102 26.68 -1.31 18.07
C GLY A 102 27.90 -0.47 17.67
N ILE A 103 27.72 0.61 16.92
CA ILE A 103 28.83 1.46 16.47
C ILE A 103 29.44 2.11 17.71
N PRO A 104 30.76 1.96 17.94
CA PRO A 104 31.42 2.63 19.05
C PRO A 104 31.12 4.13 19.02
N LYS A 105 30.77 4.70 20.18
CA LYS A 105 30.28 6.08 20.26
C LYS A 105 31.30 7.09 19.72
N ASP A 106 32.58 6.86 20.00
CA ASP A 106 33.70 7.64 19.47
C ASP A 106 33.81 7.61 17.94
N VAL A 107 33.48 6.48 17.32
CA VAL A 107 33.43 6.34 15.85
C VAL A 107 32.22 7.08 15.29
N ALA A 108 31.04 6.92 15.90
CA ALA A 108 29.82 7.60 15.49
C ALA A 108 29.91 9.13 15.63
N ASP A 109 30.45 9.63 16.75
CA ASP A 109 30.61 11.07 17.03
C ASP A 109 31.60 11.76 16.07
N ASN A 110 32.45 10.99 15.38
CA ASN A 110 33.42 11.49 14.42
C ASN A 110 33.01 11.31 12.95
N PHE A 111 31.84 10.73 12.68
CA PHE A 111 31.39 10.43 11.33
C PHE A 111 31.28 11.68 10.44
N ASP A 112 30.62 12.74 10.92
CA ASP A 112 30.48 13.98 10.15
C ASP A 112 31.85 14.66 9.90
N LYS A 113 32.75 14.59 10.89
CA LYS A 113 34.12 15.12 10.73
C LYS A 113 34.91 14.35 9.67
N MET A 114 34.73 13.04 9.59
CA MET A 114 35.34 12.21 8.56
C MET A 114 34.84 12.60 7.17
N ILE A 115 33.53 12.82 7.01
CA ILE A 115 32.93 13.25 5.74
C ILE A 115 33.49 14.61 5.33
N ASP A 116 33.53 15.58 6.24
CA ASP A 116 34.10 16.90 5.96
C ASP A 116 35.58 16.80 5.55
N HIS A 117 36.34 15.91 6.18
CA HIS A 117 37.74 15.69 5.85
C HIS A 117 37.90 15.07 4.45
N LEU A 118 37.11 14.04 4.11
CA LEU A 118 37.10 13.44 2.78
C LEU A 118 36.70 14.46 1.70
N ASN A 119 35.65 15.25 1.95
CA ASN A 119 35.19 16.27 1.01
C ASN A 119 36.25 17.33 0.71
N ARG A 120 37.09 17.68 1.69
CA ARG A 120 38.17 18.66 1.48
C ARG A 120 39.37 18.07 0.72
N GLU A 121 39.71 16.82 0.99
CA GLU A 121 41.00 16.26 0.56
C GLU A 121 40.93 15.40 -0.70
N VAL A 122 39.77 14.78 -0.98
CA VAL A 122 39.68 13.80 -2.07
C VAL A 122 38.52 14.04 -3.03
N VAL A 123 37.58 14.93 -2.72
CA VAL A 123 36.44 15.24 -3.61
C VAL A 123 36.82 16.33 -4.61
N HIS A 124 37.52 15.89 -5.64
CA HIS A 124 37.90 16.69 -6.81
C HIS A 124 38.09 15.78 -8.03
N HIS A 125 38.29 16.38 -9.21
CA HIS A 125 38.55 15.65 -10.47
C HIS A 125 37.48 14.60 -10.82
N GLY A 126 36.20 14.87 -10.54
CA GLY A 126 35.08 13.98 -10.87
C GLY A 126 34.78 12.87 -9.84
N SER A 127 35.47 12.85 -8.69
CA SER A 127 35.14 11.96 -7.57
C SER A 127 34.11 12.58 -6.62
N TRP A 128 33.49 11.75 -5.77
CA TRP A 128 32.51 12.20 -4.77
C TRP A 128 32.39 11.22 -3.59
N VAL A 129 31.81 11.68 -2.49
CA VAL A 129 31.55 10.86 -1.29
C VAL A 129 30.05 10.63 -1.12
N GLU A 130 29.66 9.37 -1.04
CA GLU A 130 28.32 8.92 -0.67
C GLU A 130 28.23 8.78 0.85
N ASN A 131 27.34 9.54 1.47
CA ASN A 131 27.02 9.43 2.89
C ASN A 131 25.86 8.44 3.08
N LYS A 132 26.13 7.29 3.69
CA LYS A 132 25.13 6.27 4.03
C LYS A 132 24.80 6.23 5.52
N ARG A 133 24.98 7.35 6.24
CA ARG A 133 24.79 7.58 7.70
C ARG A 133 25.70 6.79 8.64
N VAL A 134 25.84 5.48 8.42
CA VAL A 134 26.65 4.58 9.26
C VAL A 134 27.88 4.07 8.53
N SER A 135 27.89 4.19 7.21
CA SER A 135 29.00 3.86 6.33
C SER A 135 29.18 4.98 5.30
N ILE A 136 30.31 4.98 4.61
CA ILE A 136 30.60 5.91 3.52
C ILE A 136 31.10 5.15 2.30
N THR A 137 30.91 5.71 1.12
CA THR A 137 31.54 5.21 -0.09
C THR A 137 32.17 6.37 -0.85
N PHE A 138 33.49 6.36 -1.01
CA PHE A 138 34.20 7.30 -1.88
C PHE A 138 34.22 6.74 -3.29
N HIS A 139 33.56 7.41 -4.23
CA HIS A 139 33.42 7.00 -5.62
C HIS A 139 34.39 7.76 -6.51
N PHE A 140 35.09 7.04 -7.38
CA PHE A 140 36.05 7.62 -8.32
C PHE A 140 35.91 7.02 -9.73
N ARG A 141 34.75 6.44 -10.05
CA ARG A 141 34.44 5.89 -11.38
C ARG A 141 34.50 6.95 -12.48
N GLU A 142 33.94 8.12 -12.21
CA GLU A 142 33.88 9.26 -13.15
C GLU A 142 35.10 10.16 -13.04
N ALA A 143 36.07 9.78 -12.18
CA ALA A 143 37.23 10.59 -11.93
C ALA A 143 38.30 10.46 -13.02
N GLU A 144 39.07 11.52 -13.20
CA GLU A 144 40.23 11.55 -14.08
C GLU A 144 41.27 10.51 -13.62
N GLN A 145 41.58 9.54 -14.50
CA GLN A 145 42.30 8.32 -14.14
C GLN A 145 43.72 8.54 -13.58
N GLU A 146 44.35 9.67 -13.90
CA GLU A 146 45.70 10.00 -13.41
C GLU A 146 45.73 10.28 -11.90
N TYR A 147 44.64 10.82 -11.33
CA TYR A 147 44.55 11.16 -9.90
C TYR A 147 43.97 10.03 -9.04
N VAL A 148 43.34 9.02 -9.65
CA VAL A 148 42.64 7.94 -8.93
C VAL A 148 43.52 7.22 -7.91
N PRO A 149 44.77 6.81 -8.22
CA PRO A 149 45.61 6.10 -7.25
C PRO A 149 45.90 6.92 -5.99
N GLU A 150 46.17 8.21 -6.15
CA GLU A 150 46.45 9.14 -5.05
C GLU A 150 45.20 9.38 -4.20
N MET A 151 44.07 9.71 -4.84
CA MET A 151 42.81 9.96 -4.14
C MET A 151 42.31 8.73 -3.39
N ALA A 152 42.37 7.54 -4.00
CA ALA A 152 41.93 6.31 -3.35
C ALA A 152 42.81 5.95 -2.14
N ALA A 153 44.14 6.13 -2.25
CA ALA A 153 45.05 5.95 -1.12
C ALA A 153 44.77 6.96 0.00
N ARG A 154 44.58 8.23 -0.35
CA ARG A 154 44.28 9.29 0.61
C ARG A 154 42.93 9.08 1.31
N ALA A 155 41.90 8.69 0.55
CA ALA A 155 40.59 8.37 1.10
C ALA A 155 40.68 7.20 2.10
N LYS A 156 41.42 6.15 1.75
CA LYS A 156 41.69 5.02 2.63
C LYS A 156 42.33 5.47 3.96
N GLU A 157 43.40 6.27 3.89
CA GLU A 157 44.08 6.80 5.09
C GLU A 157 43.13 7.61 5.98
N ILE A 158 42.34 8.50 5.38
CA ILE A 158 41.36 9.32 6.11
C ILE A 158 40.35 8.42 6.80
N ILE A 159 39.72 7.49 6.08
CA ILE A 159 38.73 6.55 6.63
C ILE A 159 39.31 5.77 7.82
N GLU A 160 40.51 5.20 7.66
CA GLU A 160 41.17 4.42 8.71
C GLU A 160 41.56 5.28 9.92
N SER A 161 41.93 6.55 9.72
CA SER A 161 42.26 7.49 10.81
C SER A 161 41.08 7.81 11.74
N TYR A 162 39.84 7.67 11.24
CA TYR A 162 38.61 7.84 12.02
C TYR A 162 38.07 6.52 12.61
N GLY A 163 38.84 5.43 12.54
CA GLY A 163 38.48 4.14 13.12
C GLY A 163 37.56 3.27 12.26
N TYR A 164 37.28 3.69 11.02
CA TYR A 164 36.56 2.87 10.04
C TYR A 164 37.51 1.90 9.34
N ARG A 165 36.97 0.78 8.83
CA ARG A 165 37.69 -0.12 7.93
C ARG A 165 37.42 0.29 6.49
N ALA A 166 38.47 0.66 5.77
CA ALA A 166 38.42 0.95 4.35
C ALA A 166 38.55 -0.33 3.52
N ASN A 167 37.54 -0.64 2.72
CA ASN A 167 37.53 -1.80 1.83
C ASN A 167 37.55 -1.33 0.38
N PRO A 168 38.40 -1.90 -0.49
CA PRO A 168 38.35 -1.62 -1.91
C PRO A 168 37.06 -2.20 -2.50
N ALA A 169 36.38 -1.41 -3.31
CA ALA A 169 35.21 -1.81 -4.08
C ALA A 169 35.39 -1.35 -5.54
N HIS A 170 34.47 -1.75 -6.41
CA HIS A 170 34.61 -1.48 -7.84
C HIS A 170 34.50 0.02 -8.13
N ALA A 171 35.64 0.64 -8.45
CA ALA A 171 35.79 2.08 -8.65
C ALA A 171 35.39 2.94 -7.42
N SER A 172 35.56 2.38 -6.22
CA SER A 172 35.26 3.05 -4.96
C SER A 172 36.07 2.53 -3.77
N VAL A 173 36.10 3.30 -2.67
CA VAL A 173 36.56 2.85 -1.34
C VAL A 173 35.38 2.92 -0.37
N GLU A 174 35.02 1.79 0.25
CA GLU A 174 33.95 1.72 1.24
C GLU A 174 34.50 1.81 2.67
N GLY A 175 34.07 2.81 3.42
CA GLY A 175 34.35 2.92 4.85
C GLY A 175 33.24 2.28 5.67
N LYS A 176 33.53 1.15 6.34
CA LYS A 176 32.59 0.43 7.21
C LYS A 176 33.01 0.52 8.68
N PRO A 177 32.06 0.62 9.63
CA PRO A 177 32.41 0.65 11.05
C PRO A 177 33.15 -0.63 11.46
N PRO A 178 34.00 -0.58 12.50
CA PRO A 178 34.86 -1.69 12.91
C PRO A 178 34.09 -2.78 13.69
N ILE A 179 32.88 -3.12 13.26
CA ILE A 179 32.02 -4.12 13.90
C ILE A 179 31.93 -5.39 13.06
N GLN A 180 31.96 -6.55 13.69
CA GLN A 180 31.74 -7.82 13.00
C GLN A 180 30.22 -8.02 12.85
N TRP A 181 29.68 -7.51 11.75
CA TRP A 181 28.26 -7.56 11.44
C TRP A 181 28.06 -7.97 9.98
N ASN A 182 27.06 -8.82 9.74
CA ASN A 182 26.68 -9.28 8.41
C ASN A 182 25.16 -9.46 8.31
N LYS A 183 24.65 -9.73 7.10
CA LYS A 183 23.20 -9.91 6.86
C LYS A 183 22.61 -11.04 7.73
N GLY A 184 23.35 -12.12 7.97
CA GLY A 184 22.92 -13.23 8.82
C GLY A 184 22.70 -12.84 10.28
N LEU A 185 23.64 -12.13 10.88
CA LEU A 185 23.52 -11.58 12.25
C LEU A 185 22.40 -10.54 12.33
N ALA A 186 22.22 -9.74 11.29
CA ALA A 186 21.12 -8.79 11.20
C ALA A 186 19.75 -9.49 11.18
N ALA A 187 19.62 -10.55 10.36
CA ALA A 187 18.41 -11.37 10.31
C ALA A 187 18.12 -12.03 11.66
N GLU A 188 19.14 -12.59 12.32
CA GLU A 188 19.00 -13.20 13.66
C GLU A 188 18.57 -12.16 14.70
N TYR A 189 19.16 -10.97 14.67
CA TYR A 189 18.78 -9.87 15.55
C TYR A 189 17.33 -9.44 15.32
N ILE A 190 16.94 -9.19 14.07
CA ILE A 190 15.58 -8.77 13.70
C ILE A 190 14.55 -9.79 14.17
N LEU A 191 14.81 -11.09 13.93
CA LEU A 191 13.95 -12.18 14.37
C LEU A 191 13.88 -12.30 15.89
N GLY A 192 15.03 -12.24 16.57
CA GLY A 192 15.11 -12.33 18.03
C GLY A 192 14.42 -11.16 18.74
N SER A 193 14.63 -9.93 18.26
CA SER A 193 13.97 -8.74 18.82
C SER A 193 12.47 -8.71 18.56
N SER A 194 11.99 -9.33 17.48
CA SER A 194 10.57 -9.32 17.10
C SER A 194 9.77 -10.47 17.72
N PHE A 195 10.42 -11.61 18.02
CA PHE A 195 9.73 -12.84 18.43
C PHE A 195 10.31 -13.53 19.67
N ASP A 196 11.25 -12.91 20.39
CA ASP A 196 12.01 -13.53 21.49
C ASP A 196 12.93 -14.68 20.99
N PRO A 197 13.82 -15.30 21.80
CA PRO A 197 14.69 -16.40 21.37
C PRO A 197 13.97 -17.61 20.76
N ASN A 198 12.65 -17.71 20.94
CA ASN A 198 11.80 -18.76 20.36
C ASN A 198 11.54 -18.56 18.86
N TRP A 199 12.07 -17.52 18.21
CA TRP A 199 11.90 -17.29 16.78
C TRP A 199 12.25 -18.51 15.91
N ARG A 200 13.17 -19.37 16.36
CA ARG A 200 13.58 -20.62 15.68
C ARG A 200 12.46 -21.65 15.53
N THR A 201 11.38 -21.55 16.30
CA THR A 201 10.19 -22.42 16.14
C THR A 201 9.22 -21.89 15.09
N ARG A 202 9.44 -20.69 14.53
CA ARG A 202 8.59 -20.10 13.50
C ARG A 202 8.97 -20.61 12.12
N LYS A 203 8.03 -20.48 11.18
CA LYS A 203 8.28 -20.74 9.76
C LYS A 203 9.03 -19.56 9.17
N VAL A 204 10.33 -19.71 8.93
CA VAL A 204 11.19 -18.66 8.37
C VAL A 204 11.47 -18.99 6.91
N VAL A 205 11.22 -18.03 6.02
CA VAL A 205 11.56 -18.12 4.60
C VAL A 205 12.50 -16.99 4.24
N PHE A 206 13.59 -17.29 3.53
CA PHE A 206 14.54 -16.30 3.04
C PHE A 206 14.82 -16.45 1.54
N ALA A 207 14.95 -15.34 0.80
CA ALA A 207 15.45 -15.33 -0.56
C ALA A 207 16.52 -14.24 -0.76
N GLY A 208 17.60 -14.58 -1.47
CA GLY A 208 18.71 -13.67 -1.77
C GLY A 208 19.54 -14.15 -2.97
N ASP A 209 20.27 -13.25 -3.63
CA ASP A 209 20.99 -13.50 -4.87
C ASP A 209 22.52 -13.47 -4.74
N ASP A 210 23.07 -12.88 -3.67
CA ASP A 210 24.48 -12.52 -3.57
C ASP A 210 25.26 -13.28 -2.49
N THR A 211 26.58 -13.11 -2.44
CA THR A 211 27.43 -13.81 -1.45
C THR A 211 27.18 -13.37 0.00
N THR A 212 26.63 -12.18 0.22
CA THR A 212 26.31 -11.69 1.57
C THR A 212 25.05 -12.34 2.13
N ASP A 213 24.15 -12.79 1.25
CA ASP A 213 22.94 -13.54 1.61
C ASP A 213 23.21 -14.95 2.13
N GLU A 214 24.38 -15.52 1.78
CA GLU A 214 24.83 -16.83 2.27
C GLU A 214 24.89 -16.89 3.80
N ASP A 215 25.20 -15.76 4.45
CA ASP A 215 25.20 -15.65 5.91
C ASP A 215 23.81 -15.90 6.50
N VAL A 216 22.75 -15.38 5.85
CA VAL A 216 21.35 -15.60 6.27
C VAL A 216 20.94 -17.04 5.99
N MET A 217 21.26 -17.56 4.81
CA MET A 217 20.95 -18.94 4.40
C MET A 217 21.59 -19.95 5.36
N LYS A 218 22.85 -19.74 5.72
CA LYS A 218 23.57 -20.56 6.70
C LYS A 218 22.93 -20.45 8.09
N MET A 219 22.54 -19.25 8.51
CA MET A 219 21.97 -18.98 9.83
C MET A 219 20.62 -19.69 10.04
N ILE A 220 19.74 -19.69 9.03
CA ILE A 220 18.42 -20.34 9.13
C ILE A 220 18.43 -21.83 8.74
N LYS A 221 19.58 -22.39 8.37
CA LYS A 221 19.69 -23.76 7.87
C LYS A 221 19.15 -24.77 8.88
N GLY A 222 18.22 -25.62 8.45
CA GLY A 222 17.57 -26.64 9.28
C GLY A 222 16.37 -26.14 10.10
N THR A 223 16.21 -24.83 10.32
CA THR A 223 15.03 -24.25 10.99
C THR A 223 14.10 -23.50 10.02
N GLY A 224 14.67 -22.95 8.96
CA GLY A 224 14.01 -22.18 7.91
C GLY A 224 13.97 -22.88 6.55
N ARG A 225 13.55 -22.12 5.54
CA ARG A 225 13.67 -22.44 4.12
C ARG A 225 14.32 -21.27 3.39
N SER A 226 15.34 -21.55 2.60
CA SER A 226 16.15 -20.53 1.93
C SER A 226 16.26 -20.77 0.43
N PHE A 227 16.23 -19.68 -0.33
CA PHE A 227 16.27 -19.68 -1.79
C PHE A 227 17.42 -18.81 -2.29
N ARG A 228 18.34 -19.41 -3.06
CA ARG A 228 19.36 -18.70 -3.80
C ARG A 228 18.84 -18.31 -5.18
N VAL A 229 18.77 -17.01 -5.47
CA VAL A 229 18.42 -16.50 -6.79
C VAL A 229 19.66 -16.55 -7.68
N THR A 230 19.67 -17.44 -8.67
CA THR A 230 20.82 -17.64 -9.56
C THR A 230 20.42 -18.40 -10.81
N LYS A 231 20.95 -17.99 -11.96
CA LYS A 231 20.89 -18.78 -13.20
C LYS A 231 21.94 -19.89 -13.23
N ASP A 232 23.02 -19.73 -12.46
CA ASP A 232 24.11 -20.68 -12.38
C ASP A 232 23.74 -21.85 -11.46
N LYS A 233 23.63 -23.03 -12.07
CA LYS A 233 23.28 -24.26 -11.38
C LYS A 233 24.43 -24.79 -10.52
N ASP A 234 25.66 -24.43 -10.85
CA ASP A 234 26.87 -24.96 -10.22
C ASP A 234 27.33 -24.11 -9.04
N VAL A 235 26.69 -22.95 -8.80
CA VAL A 235 27.03 -22.09 -7.66
C VAL A 235 26.93 -22.86 -6.35
N VAL A 236 27.98 -22.79 -5.54
CA VAL A 236 27.99 -23.38 -4.20
C VAL A 236 27.22 -22.43 -3.27
N THR A 237 26.19 -22.96 -2.59
CA THR A 237 25.32 -22.17 -1.72
C THR A 237 24.90 -22.96 -0.50
N ASN A 238 24.63 -22.27 0.60
CA ASN A 238 24.03 -22.81 1.81
C ASN A 238 22.51 -22.90 1.72
N ALA A 239 21.89 -22.29 0.70
CA ALA A 239 20.45 -22.31 0.47
C ALA A 239 19.91 -23.74 0.34
N ASP A 240 18.67 -23.95 0.78
CA ASP A 240 17.96 -25.21 0.58
C ASP A 240 17.63 -25.42 -0.90
N TYR A 241 17.29 -24.33 -1.60
CA TYR A 241 16.86 -24.35 -3.00
C TYR A 241 17.51 -23.26 -3.83
N LYS A 242 17.60 -23.50 -5.15
CA LYS A 242 18.02 -22.51 -6.15
C LYS A 242 16.84 -22.16 -7.04
N ILE A 243 16.63 -20.88 -7.30
CA ILE A 243 15.60 -20.37 -8.20
C ILE A 243 16.22 -19.47 -9.28
N PRO A 244 15.75 -19.54 -10.53
CA PRO A 244 16.51 -19.05 -11.69
C PRO A 244 16.50 -17.52 -11.89
N SER A 245 15.58 -16.79 -11.24
CA SER A 245 15.31 -15.39 -11.56
C SER A 245 14.49 -14.67 -10.49
N VAL A 246 14.45 -13.34 -10.61
CA VAL A 246 13.52 -12.45 -9.90
C VAL A 246 12.05 -12.83 -10.19
N ASP A 247 11.73 -13.22 -11.43
CA ASP A 247 10.40 -13.75 -11.78
C ASP A 247 10.03 -15.01 -10.96
N ALA A 248 11.00 -15.91 -10.70
CA ALA A 248 10.75 -17.04 -9.82
C ALA A 248 10.53 -16.62 -8.35
N VAL A 249 11.15 -15.52 -7.90
CA VAL A 249 10.85 -14.91 -6.59
C VAL A 249 9.42 -14.39 -6.56
N TYR A 250 8.94 -13.76 -7.64
CA TYR A 250 7.55 -13.32 -7.73
C TYR A 250 6.58 -14.50 -7.57
N HIS A 251 6.84 -15.61 -8.27
CA HIS A 251 6.03 -16.82 -8.12
C HIS A 251 6.13 -17.45 -6.72
N LEU A 252 7.29 -17.38 -6.05
CA LEU A 252 7.43 -17.76 -4.65
C LEU A 252 6.53 -16.91 -3.76
N LEU A 253 6.52 -15.58 -3.95
CA LEU A 253 5.65 -14.68 -3.18
C LEU A 253 4.18 -14.97 -3.43
N LYS A 254 3.75 -15.13 -4.69
CA LYS A 254 2.37 -15.53 -5.01
C LYS A 254 1.97 -16.85 -4.36
N TRP A 255 2.88 -17.81 -4.33
CA TRP A 255 2.64 -19.09 -3.67
C TRP A 255 2.47 -18.91 -2.16
N ILE A 256 3.38 -18.16 -1.49
CA ILE A 256 3.28 -17.86 -0.05
C ILE A 256 1.98 -17.13 0.26
N GLU A 257 1.67 -16.08 -0.52
CA GLU A 257 0.44 -15.31 -0.44
C GLU A 257 -0.77 -16.26 -0.44
N SER A 258 -0.85 -17.21 -1.38
CA SER A 258 -1.95 -18.17 -1.46
C SER A 258 -2.13 -19.05 -0.20
N ARG A 259 -1.07 -19.29 0.59
CA ARG A 259 -1.12 -20.09 1.83
C ARG A 259 -1.49 -19.30 3.07
N LEU A 260 -1.29 -17.98 3.06
CA LEU A 260 -1.66 -17.13 4.19
C LEU A 260 -3.19 -16.92 4.26
N TYR A 261 -3.87 -17.05 3.12
CA TYR A 261 -5.33 -17.05 3.01
C TYR A 261 -5.84 -18.50 3.00
N ASP A 262 -6.79 -18.82 3.89
CA ASP A 262 -7.26 -20.20 4.09
C ASP A 262 -8.50 -20.52 3.23
N ASP A 263 -8.64 -21.79 2.85
CA ASP A 263 -9.54 -22.41 1.86
C ASP A 263 -11.06 -22.33 2.22
N GLY A 264 -11.57 -21.10 2.33
CA GLY A 264 -13.01 -20.82 2.44
C GLY A 264 -13.39 -19.38 2.05
N ALA A 265 -12.42 -18.54 1.71
CA ALA A 265 -12.61 -17.22 1.17
C ALA A 265 -11.95 -17.16 -0.21
N GLU A 266 -12.73 -16.77 -1.23
CA GLU A 266 -12.22 -16.52 -2.58
C GLU A 266 -10.97 -15.63 -2.56
N SER A 267 -10.07 -15.89 -3.52
CA SER A 267 -8.86 -15.12 -3.87
C SER A 267 -8.86 -13.66 -3.35
N PRO A 268 -7.87 -13.24 -2.53
CA PRO A 268 -7.79 -11.91 -1.94
C PRO A 268 -7.29 -10.81 -2.90
N SER A 269 -7.45 -10.98 -4.21
CA SER A 269 -7.24 -9.90 -5.19
C SER A 269 -8.28 -8.77 -5.09
N GLU A 270 -9.16 -8.78 -4.09
CA GLU A 270 -10.22 -7.78 -3.93
C GLU A 270 -10.45 -7.20 -2.51
N LEU A 271 -9.65 -7.55 -1.49
CA LEU A 271 -9.86 -7.05 -0.12
C LEU A 271 -8.88 -5.94 0.32
N MET A 272 -9.18 -4.73 -0.15
CA MET A 272 -9.30 -3.51 0.66
C MET A 272 -8.32 -3.27 1.83
N THR A 273 -7.19 -2.63 1.56
CA THR A 273 -6.68 -1.59 2.47
C THR A 273 -7.18 -0.25 1.97
N GLY A 274 -8.18 0.32 2.63
CA GLY A 274 -8.61 1.70 2.40
C GLY A 274 -7.54 2.66 2.91
N GLU A 275 -6.51 2.92 2.12
CA GLU A 275 -5.68 4.11 2.28
C GLU A 275 -6.49 5.34 1.85
N MET A 276 -6.35 6.44 2.59
CA MET A 276 -6.73 7.76 2.08
C MET A 276 -5.74 8.13 0.98
N THR A 277 -5.98 7.69 -0.25
CA THR A 277 -5.28 8.20 -1.41
C THR A 277 -5.81 9.60 -1.70
N VAL A 278 -5.06 10.63 -1.28
CA VAL A 278 -5.01 11.87 -2.06
C VAL A 278 -4.39 11.46 -3.38
N SER A 279 -5.20 11.37 -4.43
CA SER A 279 -4.87 10.78 -5.72
C SER A 279 -3.62 11.39 -6.36
N SER A 280 -2.42 10.92 -6.03
CA SER A 280 -1.20 11.17 -6.80
C SER A 280 -1.08 10.11 -7.89
N VAL A 281 -1.86 10.25 -8.96
CA VAL A 281 -1.66 9.43 -10.15
C VAL A 281 -0.57 10.08 -10.98
N GLN A 282 0.61 9.45 -10.99
CA GLN A 282 1.70 9.77 -11.90
C GLN A 282 1.21 9.53 -13.33
N GLN A 283 1.02 10.61 -14.09
CA GLN A 283 0.65 10.50 -15.51
C GLN A 283 1.81 9.86 -16.27
N ASN A 284 1.54 8.75 -16.97
CA ASN A 284 2.38 8.27 -18.05
C ASN A 284 2.35 9.31 -19.19
N THR A 285 3.31 10.24 -19.18
CA THR A 285 3.58 11.14 -20.31
C THR A 285 4.63 10.51 -21.21
N THR A 286 4.23 10.10 -22.41
CA THR A 286 5.10 9.66 -23.51
C THR A 286 5.85 10.83 -24.18
N ASP A 287 6.26 11.86 -23.42
CA ASP A 287 6.98 13.02 -23.94
C ASP A 287 8.17 13.38 -23.02
N PRO A 288 9.44 13.19 -23.45
CA PRO A 288 10.63 13.40 -22.62
C PRO A 288 10.89 14.87 -22.23
N THR A 289 10.03 15.80 -22.63
CA THR A 289 10.22 17.25 -22.48
C THR A 289 9.22 17.93 -21.54
N ALA A 290 8.23 17.20 -21.02
CA ALA A 290 7.25 17.75 -20.09
C ALA A 290 7.68 17.58 -18.62
N PRO A 291 7.61 18.61 -17.76
CA PRO A 291 7.93 18.48 -16.35
C PRO A 291 6.96 17.52 -15.65
N ASN A 292 7.50 16.60 -14.84
CA ASN A 292 6.74 15.67 -14.00
C ASN A 292 6.03 16.44 -12.89
N PHE A 293 4.73 16.65 -13.03
CA PHE A 293 3.91 17.29 -12.01
C PHE A 293 3.44 16.24 -10.98
N ASN A 294 3.75 16.44 -9.69
CA ASN A 294 3.05 15.75 -8.60
C ASN A 294 1.62 16.30 -8.48
N THR A 295 0.73 15.69 -7.68
CA THR A 295 -0.62 16.23 -7.40
C THR A 295 -0.62 17.66 -6.84
N LEU A 296 0.51 18.10 -6.30
CA LEU A 296 0.72 19.47 -5.80
C LEU A 296 1.05 20.46 -6.92
N ASP A 297 1.53 19.96 -8.06
CA ASP A 297 2.01 20.77 -9.17
C ASP A 297 1.12 20.62 -10.43
N GLU A 298 0.15 19.69 -10.43
CA GLU A 298 -0.81 19.53 -11.52
C GLU A 298 -1.82 20.68 -11.55
N PRO A 299 -2.28 21.14 -12.75
CA PRO A 299 -3.29 22.18 -12.83
C PRO A 299 -4.58 21.75 -12.12
N ILE A 300 -5.16 22.61 -11.28
CA ILE A 300 -6.40 22.35 -10.52
C ILE A 300 -7.52 21.77 -11.40
N LYS A 301 -7.60 22.22 -12.67
CA LYS A 301 -8.58 21.71 -13.64
C LYS A 301 -8.40 20.20 -13.94
N ALA A 302 -7.17 19.72 -14.02
CA ALA A 302 -6.86 18.32 -14.29
C ALA A 302 -7.23 17.43 -13.09
N THR A 303 -6.91 17.87 -11.86
CA THR A 303 -7.34 17.23 -10.61
C THR A 303 -8.86 17.09 -10.54
N ILE A 304 -9.58 18.21 -10.73
CA ILE A 304 -11.04 18.22 -10.68
C ILE A 304 -11.64 17.32 -11.75
N LEU A 305 -11.14 17.37 -12.99
CA LEU A 305 -11.67 16.55 -14.08
C LEU A 305 -11.47 15.05 -13.81
N ARG A 306 -10.33 14.67 -13.24
CA ARG A 306 -10.05 13.29 -12.81
C ARG A 306 -11.03 12.85 -11.74
N ASP A 307 -11.20 13.65 -10.69
CA ASP A 307 -12.06 13.30 -9.55
C ASP A 307 -13.54 13.23 -10.00
N VAL A 308 -13.99 14.13 -10.88
CA VAL A 308 -15.33 14.08 -11.51
C VAL A 308 -15.50 12.81 -12.33
N LYS A 309 -14.49 12.41 -13.12
CA LYS A 309 -14.54 11.17 -13.91
C LYS A 309 -14.63 9.93 -13.00
N ALA A 310 -13.85 9.88 -11.93
CA ALA A 310 -13.88 8.81 -10.94
C ALA A 310 -15.26 8.70 -10.27
N VAL A 311 -15.82 9.83 -9.82
CA VAL A 311 -17.17 9.90 -9.24
C VAL A 311 -18.23 9.42 -10.25
N GLY A 312 -18.13 9.82 -11.51
CA GLY A 312 -19.06 9.42 -12.57
C GLY A 312 -19.08 7.91 -12.84
N VAL A 313 -17.91 7.26 -12.83
CA VAL A 313 -17.80 5.79 -12.95
C VAL A 313 -18.51 5.09 -11.79
N LYS A 314 -18.36 5.61 -10.57
CA LYS A 314 -19.01 5.04 -9.37
C LYS A 314 -20.52 5.17 -9.41
N PHE A 315 -21.06 6.29 -9.90
CA PHE A 315 -22.51 6.43 -10.15
C PHE A 315 -23.03 5.37 -11.13
N TYR A 316 -22.28 5.09 -12.19
CA TYR A 316 -22.64 4.05 -13.15
C TYR A 316 -22.68 2.65 -12.50
N HIS A 317 -21.70 2.32 -11.65
CA HIS A 317 -21.68 1.04 -10.93
C HIS A 317 -22.85 0.88 -9.96
N VAL A 318 -23.36 1.95 -9.35
CA VAL A 318 -24.57 1.89 -8.51
C VAL A 318 -25.82 1.60 -9.35
N LEU A 319 -25.92 2.20 -10.53
CA LEU A 319 -27.04 1.97 -11.44
C LEU A 319 -27.01 0.59 -12.07
N ILE A 320 -25.82 -0.01 -12.21
CA ILE A 320 -25.64 -1.35 -12.75
C ILE A 320 -24.66 -2.12 -11.83
N PRO A 321 -25.14 -2.63 -10.68
CA PRO A 321 -24.31 -3.30 -9.69
C PRO A 321 -23.90 -4.68 -10.20
N LYS A 322 -22.79 -4.74 -10.94
CA LYS A 322 -22.20 -5.97 -11.49
C LYS A 322 -20.98 -6.46 -10.70
N GLU A 323 -20.18 -5.54 -10.18
CA GLU A 323 -18.91 -5.83 -9.51
C GLU A 323 -19.03 -5.42 -8.04
N LYS A 324 -18.77 -6.35 -7.11
CA LYS A 324 -19.05 -6.15 -5.68
C LYS A 324 -18.05 -5.22 -4.98
N ASN A 325 -16.86 -5.04 -5.54
CA ASN A 325 -15.72 -4.44 -4.83
C ASN A 325 -15.25 -3.09 -5.38
N THR A 326 -15.71 -2.62 -6.55
CA THR A 326 -15.20 -1.37 -7.15
C THR A 326 -15.42 -0.13 -6.29
N LEU A 327 -16.62 0.02 -5.71
CA LEU A 327 -16.93 1.16 -4.83
C LEU A 327 -16.19 1.12 -3.48
N LEU A 328 -15.78 -0.08 -3.04
CA LEU A 328 -15.06 -0.27 -1.79
C LEU A 328 -13.56 0.06 -1.97
N LYS A 329 -12.96 -0.25 -3.14
CA LYS A 329 -11.50 -0.17 -3.41
C LYS A 329 -11.02 1.26 -3.33
N GLU A 330 -11.72 2.13 -4.03
CA GLU A 330 -11.40 3.53 -4.15
C GLU A 330 -12.52 4.31 -3.49
N TRP A 331 -12.54 4.44 -2.17
CA TRP A 331 -13.59 5.19 -1.50
C TRP A 331 -13.30 6.70 -1.59
N ASP A 332 -14.34 7.50 -1.79
CA ASP A 332 -14.28 8.96 -1.70
C ASP A 332 -15.54 9.50 -1.04
N LEU A 333 -15.47 10.72 -0.52
CA LEU A 333 -16.62 11.41 0.05
C LEU A 333 -17.18 12.50 -0.87
N TRP A 334 -16.56 12.73 -2.04
CA TRP A 334 -16.95 13.76 -3.00
C TRP A 334 -18.26 13.39 -3.70
N GLY A 335 -18.40 12.16 -4.19
CA GLY A 335 -19.65 11.71 -4.82
C GLY A 335 -20.86 11.75 -3.87
N PRO A 336 -20.78 11.15 -2.68
CA PRO A 336 -21.82 11.26 -1.66
C PRO A 336 -22.18 12.70 -1.31
N LEU A 337 -21.17 13.58 -1.16
CA LEU A 337 -21.39 14.99 -0.87
C LEU A 337 -22.12 15.71 -2.01
N VAL A 338 -21.69 15.50 -3.26
CA VAL A 338 -22.33 16.07 -4.46
C VAL A 338 -23.78 15.60 -4.56
N LEU A 339 -24.03 14.31 -4.36
CA LEU A 339 -25.36 13.75 -4.48
C LEU A 339 -26.29 14.21 -3.35
N CYS A 340 -25.77 14.26 -2.11
CA CYS A 340 -26.49 14.78 -0.96
C CYS A 340 -26.87 16.26 -1.16
N THR A 341 -25.91 17.08 -1.59
CA THR A 341 -26.15 18.50 -1.89
C THR A 341 -27.17 18.66 -3.00
N PHE A 342 -27.05 17.90 -4.09
CA PHE A 342 -28.01 17.90 -5.19
C PHE A 342 -29.43 17.55 -4.74
N MET A 343 -29.60 16.47 -3.97
CA MET A 343 -30.91 16.08 -3.47
C MET A 343 -31.48 17.13 -2.51
N ALA A 344 -30.67 17.69 -1.61
CA ALA A 344 -31.08 18.74 -0.69
C ALA A 344 -31.52 20.01 -1.43
N THR A 345 -30.79 20.42 -2.47
CA THR A 345 -31.16 21.57 -3.33
C THR A 345 -32.42 21.32 -4.14
N ILE A 346 -32.62 20.12 -4.70
CA ILE A 346 -33.84 19.82 -5.46
C ILE A 346 -35.06 19.65 -4.56
N LEU A 347 -34.88 19.13 -3.34
CA LEU A 347 -35.94 18.99 -2.36
C LEU A 347 -36.37 20.33 -1.76
N GLN A 348 -35.48 21.32 -1.74
CA GLN A 348 -35.80 22.70 -1.39
C GLN A 348 -36.90 23.22 -2.34
N GLY A 349 -38.14 23.18 -1.86
CA GLY A 349 -39.32 23.62 -2.60
C GLY A 349 -39.61 25.08 -2.29
N SER A 350 -39.97 25.86 -3.30
CA SER A 350 -40.32 27.28 -3.19
C SER A 350 -41.51 27.49 -2.25
N SER A 351 -41.25 27.76 -0.97
CA SER A 351 -42.23 28.31 -0.06
C SER A 351 -42.41 29.79 -0.38
N ASP A 352 -43.54 30.13 -0.99
CA ASP A 352 -44.09 31.48 -0.91
C ASP A 352 -44.20 31.88 0.57
N ASP A 353 -43.72 33.09 0.83
CA ASP A 353 -43.94 33.96 1.99
C ASP A 353 -43.56 33.47 3.42
N MET A 354 -42.59 34.22 3.97
CA MET A 354 -42.46 34.61 5.39
C MET A 354 -41.71 33.69 6.38
N TYR A 355 -41.14 32.55 5.96
CA TYR A 355 -40.11 31.86 6.74
C TYR A 355 -38.94 31.37 5.87
N ASP A 356 -37.73 31.66 6.33
CA ASP A 356 -36.45 31.43 5.67
C ASP A 356 -36.27 29.96 5.26
N GLY A 357 -36.06 29.67 3.97
CA GLY A 357 -35.97 28.32 3.38
C GLY A 357 -34.71 27.51 3.77
N GLY A 358 -34.11 27.81 4.93
CA GLY A 358 -32.90 27.20 5.48
C GLY A 358 -33.05 25.84 6.21
N PRO A 359 -34.17 25.50 6.89
CA PRO A 359 -34.23 24.26 7.67
C PRO A 359 -34.34 22.97 6.82
N GLU A 360 -34.85 23.05 5.59
CA GLU A 360 -35.11 21.88 4.74
C GLU A 360 -33.83 21.31 4.10
N PHE A 361 -32.93 22.18 3.63
CA PHE A 361 -31.62 21.77 3.11
C PHE A 361 -30.81 21.06 4.21
N ALA A 362 -30.73 21.69 5.38
CA ALA A 362 -30.00 21.15 6.53
C ALA A 362 -30.61 19.82 7.00
N GLN A 363 -31.93 19.67 6.96
CA GLN A 363 -32.60 18.43 7.34
C GLN A 363 -32.18 17.25 6.44
N VAL A 364 -32.23 17.40 5.12
CA VAL A 364 -31.82 16.33 4.19
C VAL A 364 -30.35 16.00 4.38
N PHE A 365 -29.50 17.03 4.50
CA PHE A 365 -28.07 16.87 4.69
C PHE A 365 -27.75 16.09 5.99
N VAL A 366 -28.36 16.49 7.10
CA VAL A 366 -28.17 15.86 8.41
C VAL A 366 -28.68 14.42 8.40
N ILE A 367 -29.85 14.15 7.83
CA ILE A 367 -30.42 12.80 7.75
C ILE A 367 -29.50 11.87 6.96
N VAL A 368 -28.95 12.33 5.83
CA VAL A 368 -28.04 11.52 5.00
C VAL A 368 -26.75 11.20 5.76
N TRP A 369 -26.06 12.20 6.32
CA TRP A 369 -24.76 11.99 6.96
C TRP A 369 -24.86 11.27 8.31
N ILE A 370 -25.78 11.69 9.18
CA ILE A 370 -26.00 11.02 10.47
C ILE A 370 -26.61 9.63 10.26
N GLY A 371 -27.55 9.48 9.32
CA GLY A 371 -28.12 8.19 8.97
C GLY A 371 -27.06 7.21 8.47
N ALA A 372 -26.21 7.63 7.52
CA ALA A 372 -25.12 6.80 7.03
C ALA A 372 -24.11 6.43 8.14
N MET A 373 -23.81 7.37 9.06
CA MET A 373 -22.99 7.10 10.23
C MET A 373 -23.63 6.06 11.16
N ILE A 374 -24.92 6.18 11.50
CA ILE A 374 -25.64 5.24 12.38
C ILE A 374 -25.66 3.84 11.75
N VAL A 375 -26.00 3.74 10.47
CA VAL A 375 -26.01 2.45 9.73
C VAL A 375 -24.61 1.84 9.72
N THR A 376 -23.58 2.65 9.50
CA THR A 376 -22.18 2.20 9.50
C THR A 376 -21.73 1.73 10.89
N LEU A 377 -22.06 2.45 11.95
CA LEU A 377 -21.75 2.05 13.32
C LEU A 377 -22.44 0.74 13.70
N ASN A 378 -23.72 0.59 13.36
CA ASN A 378 -24.45 -0.66 13.57
C ASN A 378 -23.80 -1.82 12.80
N SER A 379 -23.46 -1.58 11.54
CA SER A 379 -22.74 -2.54 10.70
C SER A 379 -21.39 -2.93 11.32
N LYS A 380 -20.64 -1.97 11.87
CA LYS A 380 -19.37 -2.20 12.55
C LYS A 380 -19.51 -3.03 13.83
N LEU A 381 -20.49 -2.70 14.66
CA LEU A 381 -20.78 -3.44 15.90
C LEU A 381 -21.22 -4.90 15.63
N LEU A 382 -21.84 -5.16 14.47
CA LEU A 382 -22.21 -6.51 14.05
C LEU A 382 -21.01 -7.35 13.56
N GLY A 383 -19.83 -6.74 13.37
CA GLY A 383 -18.60 -7.40 12.93
C GLY A 383 -18.24 -7.17 11.46
N SER A 384 -18.61 -6.02 10.88
CA SER A 384 -18.26 -5.70 9.49
C SER A 384 -16.76 -5.46 9.26
N ASN A 385 -16.23 -6.07 8.21
CA ASN A 385 -14.81 -6.03 7.86
C ASN A 385 -14.37 -4.78 7.05
N ILE A 386 -15.29 -3.96 6.53
CA ILE A 386 -14.96 -2.76 5.72
C ILE A 386 -14.73 -1.52 6.58
N SER A 387 -13.94 -0.53 6.18
CA SER A 387 -13.70 0.68 7.00
C SER A 387 -14.97 1.53 7.21
N PHE A 388 -14.96 2.39 8.23
CA PHE A 388 -16.09 3.29 8.51
C PHE A 388 -16.39 4.20 7.30
N PHE A 389 -15.38 4.86 6.74
CA PHE A 389 -15.56 5.79 5.62
C PHE A 389 -15.93 5.08 4.31
N GLN A 390 -15.46 3.84 4.09
CA GLN A 390 -15.90 3.00 2.96
C GLN A 390 -17.41 2.72 3.02
N SER A 391 -17.92 2.35 4.20
CA SER A 391 -19.35 2.12 4.40
C SER A 391 -20.17 3.39 4.16
N VAL A 392 -19.75 4.54 4.70
CA VAL A 392 -20.40 5.84 4.46
C VAL A 392 -20.39 6.21 2.98
N CYS A 393 -19.26 6.01 2.29
CA CYS A 393 -19.11 6.23 0.86
C CYS A 393 -20.11 5.40 0.05
N VAL A 394 -20.14 4.07 0.26
CA VAL A 394 -21.06 3.17 -0.44
C VAL A 394 -22.52 3.53 -0.18
N LEU A 395 -22.88 3.80 1.08
CA LEU A 395 -24.24 4.19 1.44
C LEU A 395 -24.67 5.48 0.72
N GLY A 396 -23.76 6.45 0.63
CA GLY A 396 -23.98 7.72 -0.07
C GLY A 396 -24.08 7.57 -1.59
N TYR A 397 -23.23 6.77 -2.21
CA TYR A 397 -23.31 6.46 -3.64
C TYR A 397 -24.60 5.73 -4.00
N CYS A 398 -25.05 4.80 -3.15
CA CYS A 398 -26.30 4.07 -3.35
C CYS A 398 -27.56 4.95 -3.27
N LEU A 399 -27.45 6.25 -2.96
CA LEU A 399 -28.55 7.21 -3.09
C LEU A 399 -28.80 7.64 -4.54
N THR A 400 -27.92 7.34 -5.52
CA THR A 400 -28.10 7.72 -6.93
C THR A 400 -29.47 7.35 -7.52
N PRO A 401 -30.01 6.14 -7.32
CA PRO A 401 -31.34 5.78 -7.83
C PRO A 401 -32.44 6.64 -7.20
N CYS A 402 -32.31 7.00 -5.92
CA CYS A 402 -33.25 7.91 -5.24
C CYS A 402 -33.14 9.34 -5.81
N ALA A 403 -31.93 9.80 -6.13
CA ALA A 403 -31.73 11.10 -6.78
C ALA A 403 -32.35 11.14 -8.20
N LEU A 404 -32.22 10.07 -8.98
CA LEU A 404 -32.88 9.96 -10.29
C LEU A 404 -34.41 9.91 -10.15
N ALA A 405 -34.92 9.14 -9.18
CA ALA A 405 -36.34 9.10 -8.88
C ALA A 405 -36.88 10.49 -8.49
N LEU A 406 -36.10 11.26 -7.72
CA LEU A 406 -36.43 12.64 -7.35
C LEU A 406 -36.54 13.55 -8.59
N ILE A 407 -35.62 13.47 -9.55
CA ILE A 407 -35.70 14.24 -10.81
C ILE A 407 -37.00 13.91 -11.55
N VAL A 408 -37.32 12.63 -11.71
CA VAL A 408 -38.54 12.18 -12.39
C VAL A 408 -39.79 12.66 -11.64
N CYS A 409 -39.82 12.57 -10.31
CA CYS A 409 -40.91 13.10 -9.49
C CYS A 409 -41.08 14.61 -9.65
N ARG A 410 -39.98 15.38 -9.72
CA ARG A 410 -40.04 16.83 -9.99
C ARG A 410 -40.54 17.15 -11.39
N ILE A 411 -40.19 16.37 -12.41
CA ILE A 411 -40.74 16.53 -13.76
C ILE A 411 -42.26 16.25 -13.77
N ILE A 412 -42.71 15.19 -13.07
CA ILE A 412 -44.15 14.88 -12.94
C ILE A 412 -44.91 16.00 -12.23
N LEU A 413 -44.26 16.72 -11.30
CA LEU A 413 -44.85 17.86 -10.60
C LEU A 413 -45.15 19.07 -11.49
N LEU A 414 -44.51 19.19 -12.66
CA LEU A 414 -44.79 20.28 -13.60
C LEU A 414 -46.17 20.16 -14.28
N ALA A 415 -46.77 18.96 -14.26
CA ALA A 415 -48.10 18.72 -14.78
C ALA A 415 -49.20 19.01 -13.74
N THR A 416 -50.45 19.13 -14.17
CA THR A 416 -51.59 19.25 -13.26
C THR A 416 -51.73 17.99 -12.43
N GLN A 417 -51.69 18.14 -11.10
CA GLN A 417 -51.65 17.00 -10.19
C GLN A 417 -52.98 16.23 -10.19
N THR A 418 -52.88 14.93 -10.42
CA THR A 418 -54.00 13.99 -10.37
C THR A 418 -53.64 12.81 -9.47
N THR A 419 -54.64 12.07 -8.98
CA THR A 419 -54.42 10.85 -8.19
C THR A 419 -53.53 9.84 -8.93
N PHE A 420 -53.65 9.75 -10.25
CA PHE A 420 -52.80 8.90 -11.09
C PHE A 420 -51.33 9.32 -11.03
N LEU A 421 -51.02 10.62 -11.18
CA LEU A 421 -49.65 11.12 -11.10
C LEU A 421 -49.04 10.99 -9.70
N PHE A 422 -49.86 11.05 -8.64
CA PHE A 422 -49.40 10.69 -7.29
C PHE A 422 -48.97 9.22 -7.22
N PHE A 423 -49.79 8.28 -7.70
CA PHE A 423 -49.41 6.86 -7.76
C PHE A 423 -48.16 6.61 -8.61
N LEU A 424 -48.02 7.32 -9.73
CA LEU A 424 -46.82 7.23 -10.57
C LEU A 424 -45.56 7.68 -9.81
N ARG A 425 -45.62 8.80 -9.08
CA ARG A 425 -44.51 9.28 -8.22
C ARG A 425 -44.19 8.27 -7.12
N PHE A 426 -45.23 7.70 -6.49
CA PHE A 426 -45.05 6.66 -5.47
C PHE A 426 -44.32 5.44 -6.04
N LEU A 427 -44.68 4.98 -7.24
CA LEU A 427 -44.00 3.86 -7.91
C LEU A 427 -42.56 4.20 -8.30
N VAL A 428 -42.31 5.40 -8.82
CA VAL A 428 -40.96 5.84 -9.20
C VAL A 428 -40.04 5.94 -7.97
N ALA A 429 -40.51 6.58 -6.89
CA ALA A 429 -39.77 6.65 -5.64
C ALA A 429 -39.59 5.28 -4.98
N GLY A 430 -40.58 4.39 -5.07
CA GLY A 430 -40.50 3.01 -4.62
C GLY A 430 -39.48 2.17 -5.42
N ALA A 431 -39.38 2.40 -6.72
CA ALA A 431 -38.36 1.77 -7.56
C ALA A 431 -36.95 2.27 -7.21
N GLY A 432 -36.79 3.59 -7.01
CA GLY A 432 -35.53 4.17 -6.55
C GLY A 432 -35.11 3.63 -5.18
N PHE A 433 -36.05 3.54 -4.24
CA PHE A 433 -35.87 2.92 -2.92
C PHE A 433 -35.39 1.48 -3.01
N GLY A 434 -36.11 0.65 -3.77
CA GLY A 434 -35.80 -0.76 -3.94
C GLY A 434 -34.43 -0.96 -4.56
N TRP A 435 -34.09 -0.15 -5.56
CA TRP A 435 -32.78 -0.21 -6.22
C TRP A 435 -31.65 0.26 -5.31
N ALA A 436 -31.82 1.35 -4.58
CA ALA A 436 -30.83 1.86 -3.62
C ALA A 436 -30.53 0.82 -2.54
N THR A 437 -31.58 0.20 -1.98
CA THR A 437 -31.45 -0.87 -0.99
C THR A 437 -30.77 -2.11 -1.59
N TYR A 438 -31.19 -2.53 -2.79
CA TYR A 438 -30.58 -3.66 -3.50
C TYR A 438 -29.09 -3.43 -3.78
N ALA A 439 -28.73 -2.29 -4.37
CA ALA A 439 -27.34 -1.92 -4.65
C ALA A 439 -26.50 -1.92 -3.37
N SER A 440 -27.02 -1.31 -2.30
CA SER A 440 -26.32 -1.27 -1.01
C SER A 440 -26.10 -2.67 -0.41
N ILE A 441 -27.07 -3.59 -0.55
CA ILE A 441 -26.92 -4.99 -0.13
C ILE A 441 -25.88 -5.73 -0.99
N ILE A 442 -25.81 -5.45 -2.30
CA ILE A 442 -24.79 -6.07 -3.17
C ILE A 442 -23.38 -5.63 -2.76
N PHE A 443 -23.17 -4.34 -2.46
CA PHE A 443 -21.87 -3.81 -2.08
C PHE A 443 -21.49 -4.07 -0.62
N LEU A 444 -22.45 -4.08 0.32
CA LEU A 444 -22.20 -4.23 1.76
C LEU A 444 -22.56 -5.60 2.31
N GLY A 445 -23.37 -6.40 1.63
CA GLY A 445 -23.93 -7.64 2.15
C GLY A 445 -22.90 -8.72 2.43
N ASP A 446 -21.81 -8.77 1.65
CA ASP A 446 -20.70 -9.70 1.86
C ASP A 446 -19.66 -9.17 2.86
N SER A 447 -19.77 -7.91 3.30
CA SER A 447 -18.94 -7.37 4.40
C SER A 447 -19.34 -7.89 5.78
N GLN A 448 -20.51 -8.52 5.89
CA GLN A 448 -21.11 -8.96 7.14
C GLN A 448 -21.00 -10.48 7.33
N PRO A 449 -20.79 -10.96 8.57
CA PRO A 449 -20.80 -12.40 8.85
C PRO A 449 -22.11 -13.08 8.37
N PRO A 450 -22.08 -14.28 7.78
CA PRO A 450 -23.25 -14.93 7.17
C PRO A 450 -24.47 -15.01 8.09
N ASN A 451 -24.25 -15.29 9.37
CA ASN A 451 -25.30 -15.44 10.39
C ASN A 451 -25.89 -14.10 10.88
N ARG A 452 -25.36 -12.96 10.44
CA ARG A 452 -25.76 -11.60 10.87
C ARG A 452 -26.17 -10.69 9.72
N LYS A 453 -26.11 -11.15 8.46
CA LYS A 453 -26.47 -10.36 7.27
C LYS A 453 -27.84 -9.72 7.39
N ALA A 454 -28.85 -10.47 7.82
CA ALA A 454 -30.22 -9.97 7.99
C ALA A 454 -30.33 -8.80 9.00
N LEU A 455 -29.50 -8.81 10.06
CA LEU A 455 -29.49 -7.75 11.08
C LEU A 455 -28.91 -6.43 10.55
N ALA A 456 -27.96 -6.50 9.62
CA ALA A 456 -27.37 -5.33 8.97
C ALA A 456 -28.24 -4.75 7.86
N VAL A 457 -29.09 -5.57 7.21
CA VAL A 457 -30.00 -5.12 6.15
C VAL A 457 -31.09 -4.18 6.67
N TYR A 458 -31.60 -4.42 7.88
CA TYR A 458 -32.71 -3.63 8.43
C TYR A 458 -32.38 -2.12 8.58
N PRO A 459 -31.25 -1.72 9.19
CA PRO A 459 -30.85 -0.31 9.24
C PRO A 459 -30.64 0.33 7.86
N ILE A 460 -30.09 -0.43 6.90
CA ILE A 460 -29.88 0.02 5.51
C ILE A 460 -31.23 0.30 4.83
N PHE A 461 -32.18 -0.64 4.97
CA PHE A 461 -33.54 -0.49 4.47
C PHE A 461 -34.21 0.75 5.09
N LEU A 462 -34.14 0.91 6.42
CA LEU A 462 -34.75 2.05 7.11
C LEU A 462 -34.16 3.38 6.64
N PHE A 463 -32.84 3.43 6.44
CA PHE A 463 -32.15 4.61 5.94
C PHE A 463 -32.68 5.05 4.57
N TYR A 464 -32.71 4.15 3.58
CA TYR A 464 -33.24 4.49 2.26
C TYR A 464 -34.75 4.74 2.27
N PHE A 465 -35.50 4.05 3.13
CA PHE A 465 -36.93 4.28 3.28
C PHE A 465 -37.24 5.72 3.69
N ILE A 466 -36.51 6.24 4.69
CA ILE A 466 -36.67 7.62 5.16
C ILE A 466 -36.36 8.61 4.01
N ILE A 467 -35.27 8.39 3.27
CA ILE A 467 -34.90 9.28 2.17
C ILE A 467 -35.92 9.23 1.02
N SER A 468 -36.36 8.05 0.61
CA SER A 468 -37.37 7.91 -0.44
C SER A 468 -38.74 8.45 -0.01
N TRP A 469 -39.05 8.39 1.29
CA TRP A 469 -40.24 9.04 1.86
C TRP A 469 -40.15 10.58 1.78
N LEU A 470 -38.96 11.16 1.99
CA LEU A 470 -38.75 12.60 1.78
C LEU A 470 -39.00 13.01 0.33
N VAL A 471 -38.57 12.20 -0.64
CA VAL A 471 -38.83 12.42 -2.07
C VAL A 471 -40.32 12.53 -2.37
N ILE A 472 -41.17 11.71 -1.73
CA ILE A 472 -42.62 11.75 -1.95
C ILE A 472 -43.29 12.85 -1.11
N SER A 473 -42.90 13.02 0.15
CA SER A 473 -43.61 13.89 1.09
C SER A 473 -43.49 15.39 0.77
N HIS A 474 -42.33 15.84 0.29
CA HIS A 474 -42.11 17.24 -0.13
C HIS A 474 -42.63 17.53 -1.55
N SER A 475 -43.36 16.58 -2.13
CA SER A 475 -44.01 16.70 -3.43
C SER A 475 -45.50 17.04 -3.33
N ASN A 476 -46.03 17.37 -2.15
CA ASN A 476 -47.40 17.83 -2.00
C ASN A 476 -47.42 19.36 -1.88
N VAL A 477 -47.40 20.01 -3.03
CA VAL A 477 -47.97 21.36 -3.21
C VAL A 477 -49.24 21.19 -4.03
#